data_AF-A0A7K1FKM1-F1
#
_entry.id   AF-A0A7K1FKM1-F1
#
_cell.length_a   1.000
_cell.length_b   1.000
_cell.length_c   1.000
_cell.angle_alpha   90.00
_cell.angle_beta   90.00
_cell.angle_gamma   90.00
#
_symmetry.space_group_name_H-M   'P 1'
#
loop_
_entity.id
_entity.type
_entity.pdbx_description
1 polymer ?
#
loop_
_entity_poly.entity_id
_entity_poly.type
_entity_poly.pdbx_seq_one_letter_code
_entity_poly.pdbx_strand_id
1 'polypeptide(L)'
;MTAITDPSLVTEPVGRSNGFQLDQARWLRQLAATKEFREESGRLPRRSTDEHERRLALWLATQRREFAATALSEIRVAHLDSELPGWNSAHLSRRREASR
;
A
#
# COMPACT_ATOMS: atom_id res chain seq x y z
N MET A 1 -42.18 -29.24 -19.44
CA MET A 1 -42.27 -27.77 -19.29
C MET A 1 -41.21 -27.39 -18.27
N THR A 2 -40.17 -26.70 -18.73
CA THR A 2 -38.86 -26.61 -18.07
C THR A 2 -38.91 -25.82 -16.76
N ALA A 3 -38.21 -26.34 -15.75
CA ALA A 3 -38.05 -25.74 -14.43
C ALA A 3 -37.37 -24.36 -14.54
N ILE A 4 -38.00 -23.33 -13.97
CA ILE A 4 -37.33 -22.10 -13.59
C ILE A 4 -37.19 -22.17 -12.07
N THR A 5 -36.06 -22.73 -11.64
CA THR A 5 -35.51 -22.42 -10.32
C THR A 5 -35.19 -20.93 -10.34
N ASP A 6 -35.81 -20.16 -9.46
CA ASP A 6 -35.32 -18.83 -9.06
C ASP A 6 -34.31 -19.04 -7.92
N PRO A 7 -33.01 -18.79 -8.14
CA PRO A 7 -32.05 -18.71 -7.06
C PRO A 7 -31.64 -17.25 -6.84
N SER A 8 -32.58 -16.37 -6.46
CA SER A 8 -32.20 -15.07 -5.87
C SER A 8 -31.85 -15.24 -4.39
N LEU A 9 -30.83 -16.06 -4.12
CA LEU A 9 -30.00 -15.95 -2.93
C LEU A 9 -28.91 -14.93 -3.23
N VAL A 10 -28.80 -13.94 -2.35
CA VAL A 10 -27.58 -13.32 -1.79
C VAL A 10 -27.65 -11.79 -1.74
N THR A 11 -27.88 -11.31 -0.52
CA THR A 11 -27.24 -10.16 0.12
C THR A 11 -26.21 -9.41 -0.73
N GLU A 12 -26.60 -8.25 -1.25
CA GLU A 12 -25.66 -7.21 -1.69
C GLU A 12 -26.02 -5.89 -0.97
N PRO A 13 -25.33 -5.51 0.12
CA PRO A 13 -25.28 -4.11 0.49
C PRO A 13 -24.25 -3.42 -0.42
N VAL A 14 -24.61 -3.05 -1.66
CA VAL A 14 -23.74 -2.22 -2.50
C VAL A 14 -23.84 -0.75 -2.05
N GLY A 15 -23.29 -0.50 -0.88
CA GLY A 15 -22.99 0.83 -0.37
C GLY A 15 -21.71 1.36 -1.02
N ARG A 16 -21.90 2.24 -2.01
CA ARG A 16 -20.94 3.18 -2.63
C ARG A 16 -19.56 3.28 -1.95
N SER A 17 -18.49 3.08 -2.70
CA SER A 17 -17.11 3.38 -2.24
C SER A 17 -16.16 3.81 -3.37
N ASN A 18 -16.62 4.70 -4.26
CA ASN A 18 -15.78 5.26 -5.34
C ASN A 18 -14.50 5.94 -4.80
N GLY A 19 -14.55 6.55 -3.61
CA GLY A 19 -13.42 7.22 -2.97
C GLY A 19 -12.34 6.27 -2.44
N PHE A 20 -12.72 5.12 -1.87
CA PHE A 20 -11.78 4.13 -1.33
C PHE A 20 -11.01 3.41 -2.45
N GLN A 21 -11.68 3.12 -3.56
CA GLN A 21 -11.04 2.52 -4.75
C GLN A 21 -10.06 3.48 -5.42
N LEU A 22 -10.39 4.78 -5.48
CA LEU A 22 -9.49 5.82 -5.98
C LEU A 22 -8.27 6.01 -5.07
N ASP A 23 -8.44 5.96 -3.75
CA ASP A 23 -7.33 6.00 -2.79
C ASP A 23 -6.40 4.79 -2.98
N GLN A 24 -6.97 3.59 -3.12
CA GLN A 24 -6.18 2.37 -3.37
C GLN A 24 -5.43 2.43 -4.70
N ALA A 25 -6.07 2.85 -5.79
CA ALA A 25 -5.42 2.97 -7.08
C ALA A 25 -4.29 4.02 -7.06
N ARG A 26 -4.50 5.16 -6.39
CA ARG A 26 -3.46 6.18 -6.20
C ARG A 26 -2.30 5.63 -5.38
N TRP A 27 -2.59 4.88 -4.32
CA TRP A 27 -1.57 4.26 -3.48
C TRP A 27 -0.70 3.27 -4.27
N LEU A 28 -1.32 2.40 -5.08
CA LEU A 28 -0.62 1.45 -5.95
C LEU A 28 0.27 2.15 -6.99
N ARG A 29 -0.20 3.25 -7.60
CA ARG A 29 0.63 4.03 -8.53
C ARG A 29 1.87 4.62 -7.85
N GLN A 30 1.73 5.13 -6.63
CA GLN A 30 2.86 5.67 -5.88
C GLN A 30 3.84 4.58 -5.46
N LEU A 31 3.35 3.39 -5.11
CA LEU A 31 4.18 2.22 -4.84
C LEU A 31 4.99 1.84 -6.08
N ALA A 32 4.34 1.72 -7.24
CA ALA A 32 4.99 1.38 -8.51
C ALA A 32 6.07 2.41 -8.87
N ALA A 33 5.76 3.71 -8.81
CA ALA A 33 6.74 4.76 -9.08
C ALA A 33 7.92 4.74 -8.10
N THR A 34 7.68 4.42 -6.82
CA THR A 34 8.74 4.29 -5.82
C THR A 34 9.62 3.06 -6.08
N LYS A 35 9.02 1.96 -6.53
CA LYS A 35 9.73 0.75 -6.93
C LYS A 35 10.62 1.01 -8.14
N GLU A 36 10.06 1.60 -9.19
CA GLU A 36 10.80 1.96 -10.42
C GLU A 36 12.00 2.86 -10.09
N PHE A 37 11.79 3.92 -9.31
CA PHE A 37 12.88 4.79 -8.85
C PHE A 37 13.97 4.01 -8.10
N ARG A 38 13.60 3.03 -7.26
CA ARG A 38 14.54 2.19 -6.52
C ARG A 38 15.30 1.25 -7.45
N GLU A 39 14.64 0.67 -8.44
CA GLU A 39 15.26 -0.22 -9.44
C GLU A 39 16.26 0.57 -10.30
N GLU A 40 15.93 1.80 -10.69
CA GLU A 40 16.81 2.69 -11.46
C GLU A 40 17.99 3.23 -10.64
N SER A 41 17.72 3.72 -9.43
CA SER A 41 18.73 4.41 -8.60
C SER A 41 19.49 3.49 -7.64
N GLY A 42 19.03 2.25 -7.46
CA GLY A 42 19.55 1.29 -6.46
C GLY A 42 19.29 1.70 -5.00
N ARG A 43 18.51 2.76 -4.77
CA ARG A 43 18.29 3.36 -3.43
C ARG A 43 16.86 3.84 -3.27
N LEU A 44 16.41 3.95 -2.02
CA LEU A 44 15.11 4.56 -1.72
C LEU A 44 15.14 6.08 -1.98
N PRO A 45 14.01 6.68 -2.38
CA PRO A 45 13.92 8.12 -2.61
C PRO A 45 14.19 8.89 -1.32
N ARG A 46 14.98 9.96 -1.42
CA ARG A 46 15.28 10.87 -0.30
C ARG A 46 14.79 12.28 -0.60
N ARG A 47 14.73 13.14 0.43
CA ARG A 47 14.47 14.56 0.17
C ARG A 47 15.63 15.11 -0.67
N SER A 48 15.31 15.48 -1.91
CA SER A 48 16.22 15.93 -2.95
C SER A 48 15.69 17.24 -3.53
N THR A 49 16.52 17.92 -4.33
CA THR A 49 16.09 19.07 -5.14
C THR A 49 15.23 18.66 -6.33
N ASP A 50 15.34 17.39 -6.75
CA ASP A 50 14.48 16.83 -7.77
C ASP A 50 13.05 16.66 -7.23
N GLU A 51 12.09 17.26 -7.93
CA GLU A 51 10.68 17.30 -7.50
C GLU A 51 10.04 15.91 -7.52
N HIS A 52 10.43 15.05 -8.46
CA HIS A 52 9.91 13.70 -8.57
C HIS A 52 10.38 12.84 -7.39
N GLU A 53 11.70 12.79 -7.15
CA GLU A 53 12.30 12.11 -6.01
C GLU A 53 11.74 12.63 -4.68
N ARG A 54 11.60 13.95 -4.54
CA ARG A 54 11.05 14.58 -3.33
C ARG A 54 9.62 14.11 -3.05
N ARG A 55 8.77 14.00 -4.07
CA ARG A 55 7.39 13.50 -3.92
C ARG A 55 7.37 12.04 -3.47
N LEU A 56 8.20 11.18 -4.05
CA LEU A 56 8.29 9.77 -3.66
C LEU A 56 8.82 9.63 -2.22
N ALA A 57 9.81 10.44 -1.85
CA ALA A 57 10.36 10.47 -0.49
C ALA A 57 9.31 10.90 0.54
N LEU A 58 8.48 11.90 0.22
CA LEU A 58 7.37 12.34 1.08
C LEU A 58 6.30 11.26 1.20
N TRP A 59 5.93 10.59 0.10
CA TRP A 59 4.97 9.49 0.13
C TRP A 59 5.46 8.34 1.02
N LEU A 60 6.73 7.95 0.90
CA LEU A 60 7.36 6.93 1.73
C LEU A 60 7.39 7.33 3.22
N ALA A 61 7.67 8.60 3.51
CA ALA A 61 7.61 9.14 4.86
C ALA A 61 6.19 9.07 5.45
N THR A 62 5.15 9.33 4.65
CA THR A 62 3.76 9.13 5.08
C THR A 62 3.50 7.67 5.41
N GLN A 63 3.93 6.70 4.58
CA GLN A 63 3.72 5.28 4.88
C GLN A 63 4.39 4.86 6.19
N ARG A 64 5.60 5.35 6.48
CA ARG A 64 6.30 5.11 7.75
C ARG A 64 5.53 5.66 8.95
N ARG A 65 4.94 6.85 8.82
CA ARG A 65 4.15 7.48 9.88
C ARG A 65 2.85 6.71 10.15
N GLU A 66 2.12 6.37 9.10
CA GLU A 66 0.88 5.57 9.19
C GLU A 66 1.16 4.19 9.81
N PHE A 67 2.30 3.59 9.44
CA PHE A 67 2.74 2.32 10.02
C PHE A 67 3.08 2.44 11.52
N ALA A 68 3.79 3.51 11.91
CA ALA A 68 4.09 3.79 13.31
C ALA A 68 2.83 4.08 14.14
N ALA A 69 1.79 4.63 13.52
CA ALA A 69 0.49 4.89 14.14
C ALA A 69 -0.48 3.69 14.08
N THR A 70 -0.06 2.54 13.54
CA THR A 70 -0.92 1.35 13.33
C THR A 70 -2.17 1.65 12.48
N ALA A 71 -2.12 2.72 11.66
CA ALA A 71 -3.19 3.12 10.76
C ALA A 71 -3.02 2.50 9.35
N LEU A 72 -1.83 1.99 9.04
CA LEU A 72 -1.55 1.35 7.76
C LEU A 72 -2.08 -0.09 7.73
N SER A 73 -2.97 -0.37 6.77
CA SER A 73 -3.52 -1.71 6.53
C SER A 73 -2.41 -2.75 6.30
N GLU A 74 -2.63 -3.96 6.82
CA GLU A 74 -1.74 -5.11 6.67
C GLU A 74 -1.44 -5.45 5.20
N ILE A 75 -2.41 -5.27 4.30
CA ILE A 75 -2.23 -5.51 2.87
C ILE A 75 -1.21 -4.51 2.28
N ARG A 76 -1.31 -3.22 2.66
CA ARG A 76 -0.36 -2.18 2.21
C ARG A 76 1.03 -2.41 2.75
N VAL A 77 1.12 -2.85 3.99
CA VAL A 77 2.36 -3.27 4.63
C VAL A 77 3.01 -4.43 3.87
N ALA A 78 2.26 -5.49 3.56
CA ALA A 78 2.77 -6.65 2.84
C ALA A 78 3.32 -6.26 1.45
N HIS A 79 2.61 -5.38 0.73
CA HIS A 79 3.09 -4.83 -0.53
C HIS A 79 4.40 -4.03 -0.37
N LEU A 80 4.51 -3.17 0.66
CA LEU A 80 5.74 -2.42 0.92
C LEU A 80 6.91 -3.33 1.30
N ASP A 81 6.67 -4.35 2.13
CA ASP A 81 7.70 -5.33 2.52
C ASP A 81 8.18 -6.18 1.32
N SER A 82 7.29 -6.51 0.37
CA SER A 82 7.62 -7.22 -0.87
C SER A 82 8.42 -6.36 -1.85
N GLU A 83 7.91 -5.17 -2.19
CA GLU A 83 8.45 -4.36 -3.29
C GLU A 83 9.60 -3.44 -2.86
N LEU A 84 9.63 -3.02 -1.60
CA LEU A 84 10.55 -2.00 -1.07
C LEU A 84 11.27 -2.47 0.20
N PRO A 85 12.09 -3.53 0.17
CA PRO A 85 12.83 -3.99 1.35
C PRO A 85 13.67 -2.85 1.94
N GLY A 86 13.58 -2.68 3.26
CA GLY A 86 14.21 -1.57 3.98
C GLY A 86 13.38 -0.27 3.98
N TRP A 87 12.12 -0.29 3.54
CA TRP A 87 11.25 0.88 3.66
C TRP A 87 10.97 1.26 5.12
N ASN A 88 10.98 0.30 6.05
CA ASN A 88 10.64 0.46 7.47
C ASN A 88 11.79 0.05 8.42
N SER A 89 13.06 0.19 8.01
CA SER A 89 14.24 -0.35 8.71
C SER A 89 14.34 -0.08 10.22
N ALA A 90 13.73 0.99 10.73
CA ALA A 90 13.71 1.30 12.17
C ALA A 90 12.68 0.48 12.98
N HIS A 91 11.61 -0.04 12.34
CA HIS A 91 10.51 -0.73 13.02
C HIS A 91 10.54 -2.26 12.86
N LEU A 92 11.25 -2.81 11.86
CA LEU A 92 11.32 -4.28 11.68
C LEU A 92 11.97 -4.98 12.87
N SER A 93 12.85 -4.31 13.61
CA SER A 93 13.41 -4.84 14.86
C SER A 93 12.33 -5.21 15.87
N ARG A 94 11.19 -4.51 15.89
CA ARG A 94 10.15 -4.70 16.92
C ARG A 94 9.02 -5.64 16.51
N ARG A 95 8.79 -5.85 15.21
CA ARG A 95 7.64 -6.64 14.70
C ARG A 95 8.00 -8.10 14.38
N ARG A 96 9.26 -8.39 14.02
CA ARG A 96 9.72 -9.78 13.78
C ARG A 96 9.85 -10.62 15.06
N GLU A 97 9.90 -9.98 16.22
CA GLU A 97 9.97 -10.66 17.53
C GLU A 97 8.62 -11.18 18.04
N ALA A 98 7.50 -10.71 17.49
CA ALA A 98 6.15 -11.07 17.95
C ALA A 98 5.56 -12.34 17.29
N SER A 99 6.34 -13.07 16.50
CA SER A 99 5.90 -14.32 15.85
C SER A 99 6.78 -15.52 16.24
N ARG A 100 7.31 -15.55 17.47
CA ARG A 100 8.01 -16.70 18.03
C ARG A 100 7.21 -17.36 19.15
#